data_AF-A0A963TWC2-F1
#
_entry.id   AF-A0A963TWC2-F1
#
_cell.length_a   1.000
_cell.length_b   1.000
_cell.length_c   1.000
_cell.angle_alpha   90.00
_cell.angle_beta   90.00
_cell.angle_gamma   90.00
#
_symmetry.space_group_name_H-M   'P 1'
#
loop_
_entity.id
_entity.type
_entity.pdbx_description
1 polymer ?
#
loop_
_entity_poly.entity_id
_entity_poly.type
_entity_poly.pdbx_seq_one_letter_code
_entity_poly.pdbx_strand_id
1 'polypeptide(L)'
;FLQNLMGYPVVTVGLVLAPRGVGTMVAMAMVGRLVQRFDARYLVGVGVAAMAFSLWQMSQFTLDTSESMLIWSGVIQGMGMGFVFVPLSVVTFYTLSPRLRTEGASIYSLVRNIGSSVGVSVVVSFLSRAQQENHAILVEHLTPFSNAIEQSARSFDPLDPSMLPMLQLEVSRQAGILSYVQDFRFMTIATVCALPLLILLKPAPKIVAVRPQ
;
A
#
# COMPACT_ATOMS: atom_id res chain seq x y z
N PHE A 1 0.82 5.89 8.72
CA PHE A 1 -0.61 6.23 8.79
C PHE A 1 -1.20 5.85 10.16
N LEU A 2 -1.44 4.57 10.46
CA LEU A 2 -2.14 4.15 11.69
C LEU A 2 -1.48 4.60 13.02
N GLN A 3 -0.16 4.45 13.17
CA GLN A 3 0.53 4.86 14.40
C GLN A 3 0.76 6.38 14.46
N ASN A 4 1.43 6.93 13.44
CA ASN A 4 1.87 8.33 13.46
C ASN A 4 0.76 9.37 13.30
N LEU A 5 -0.41 9.01 12.78
CA LEU A 5 -1.44 9.98 12.38
C LEU A 5 -2.79 9.73 13.04
N MET A 6 -3.20 8.47 13.09
CA MET A 6 -4.43 8.06 13.78
C MET A 6 -4.20 7.82 15.28
N GLY A 7 -2.95 7.86 15.77
CA GLY A 7 -2.63 7.71 17.19
C GLY A 7 -2.94 6.32 17.77
N TYR A 8 -3.15 5.31 16.92
CA TYR A 8 -3.50 3.98 17.40
C TYR A 8 -2.37 3.38 18.23
N PRO A 9 -2.67 2.77 19.39
CA PRO A 9 -1.72 1.96 20.14
C PRO A 9 -1.11 0.88 19.24
N VAL A 10 0.18 0.59 19.43
CA VAL A 10 0.93 -0.41 18.63
C VAL A 10 0.19 -1.76 18.58
N VAL A 11 -0.46 -2.14 19.68
CA VAL A 11 -1.27 -3.36 19.79
C VAL A 11 -2.48 -3.33 18.84
N THR A 12 -3.21 -2.22 18.79
CA THR A 12 -4.37 -2.06 17.90
C THR A 12 -3.94 -2.03 16.45
N VAL A 13 -2.79 -1.43 16.13
CA VAL A 13 -2.23 -1.49 14.77
C VAL A 13 -1.88 -2.92 14.38
N GLY A 14 -1.33 -3.71 15.30
CA GLY A 14 -1.11 -5.15 15.10
C GLY A 14 -2.42 -5.91 14.80
N LEU A 15 -3.48 -5.61 15.55
CA LEU A 15 -4.81 -6.21 15.35
C LEU A 15 -5.46 -5.80 14.02
N VAL A 16 -5.29 -4.56 13.57
CA VAL A 16 -5.81 -4.09 12.26
C VAL A 16 -5.01 -4.67 11.09
N LEU A 17 -3.71 -4.92 11.28
CA LEU A 17 -2.84 -5.54 10.28
C LEU A 17 -3.01 -7.08 10.22
N ALA A 18 -3.46 -7.73 11.29
CA ALA A 18 -3.61 -9.18 11.34
C ALA A 18 -4.56 -9.75 10.26
N PRO A 19 -5.76 -9.17 10.02
CA PRO A 19 -6.65 -9.59 8.92
C PRO A 19 -6.00 -9.56 7.54
N ARG A 20 -5.09 -8.61 7.27
CA ARG A 20 -4.33 -8.57 6.02
C ARG A 20 -3.45 -9.82 5.84
N GLY A 21 -2.82 -10.28 6.91
CA GLY A 21 -2.06 -11.53 6.92
C GLY A 21 -2.94 -12.74 6.59
N VAL A 22 -4.13 -12.80 7.20
CA VAL A 22 -5.14 -13.83 6.91
C VAL A 22 -5.56 -13.81 5.44
N GLY A 23 -5.86 -12.63 4.89
CA GLY A 23 -6.18 -12.46 3.47
C GLY A 23 -5.08 -13.01 2.55
N THR A 24 -3.82 -12.75 2.89
CA THR A 24 -2.66 -13.29 2.15
C THR A 24 -2.60 -14.81 2.21
N MET A 25 -2.76 -15.40 3.40
CA MET A 25 -2.71 -16.86 3.58
C MET A 25 -3.83 -17.57 2.79
N VAL A 26 -5.05 -17.04 2.86
CA VAL A 26 -6.20 -17.58 2.12
C VAL A 26 -5.95 -17.49 0.62
N ALA A 27 -5.47 -16.34 0.13
CA ALA A 27 -5.15 -16.18 -1.29
C ALA A 27 -4.06 -17.15 -1.74
N MET A 28 -2.98 -17.33 -0.97
CA MET A 28 -1.93 -18.29 -1.32
C MET A 28 -2.45 -19.73 -1.43
N ALA A 29 -3.32 -20.14 -0.50
CA ALA A 29 -3.95 -21.47 -0.53
C ALA A 29 -4.90 -21.67 -1.72
N MET A 30 -5.64 -20.62 -2.10
CA MET A 30 -6.50 -20.64 -3.29
C MET A 30 -5.66 -20.70 -4.57
N VAL A 31 -4.67 -19.84 -4.69
CA VAL A 31 -3.84 -19.71 -5.89
C VAL A 31 -3.04 -20.97 -6.18
N GLY A 32 -2.58 -21.68 -5.15
CA GLY A 32 -1.91 -22.97 -5.32
C GLY A 32 -2.74 -24.01 -6.10
N ARG A 33 -4.08 -23.95 -6.00
CA ARG A 33 -4.98 -24.80 -6.81
C ARG A 33 -5.31 -24.16 -8.16
N LEU A 34 -5.48 -22.84 -8.21
CA LEU A 34 -5.85 -22.12 -9.43
C LEU A 34 -4.73 -22.10 -10.47
N VAL A 35 -3.46 -22.08 -10.05
CA VAL A 35 -2.30 -22.07 -10.95
C VAL A 35 -2.20 -23.33 -11.81
N GLN A 36 -2.83 -24.43 -11.40
CA GLN A 36 -2.91 -25.66 -12.20
C GLN A 36 -3.97 -25.58 -13.31
N ARG A 37 -4.96 -24.67 -13.19
CA ARG A 37 -6.10 -24.55 -14.11
C ARG A 37 -6.05 -23.32 -15.00
N PHE A 38 -5.45 -22.23 -14.52
CA PHE A 38 -5.40 -20.93 -15.21
C PHE A 38 -3.95 -20.50 -15.46
N ASP A 39 -3.72 -19.76 -16.56
CA ASP A 39 -2.41 -19.17 -16.82
C ASP A 39 -2.04 -18.17 -15.71
N ALA A 40 -0.78 -18.22 -15.29
CA ALA A 40 -0.25 -17.36 -14.23
C ALA A 40 -0.50 -15.85 -14.48
N ARG A 41 -0.46 -15.40 -15.75
CA ARG A 41 -0.71 -14.00 -16.14
C ARG A 41 -2.06 -13.47 -15.67
N TYR A 42 -3.12 -14.28 -15.75
CA TYR A 42 -4.46 -13.85 -15.34
C TYR A 42 -4.57 -13.78 -13.83
N LEU A 43 -3.94 -14.72 -13.12
CA LEU A 43 -3.90 -14.73 -11.66
C LEU A 43 -3.14 -13.51 -11.12
N VAL A 44 -1.99 -13.20 -11.71
CA VAL A 44 -1.22 -12.00 -11.37
C VAL A 44 -2.01 -10.74 -11.72
N GLY A 45 -2.67 -10.69 -12.88
CA GLY A 45 -3.52 -9.56 -13.28
C GLY A 45 -4.65 -9.28 -12.28
N VAL A 46 -5.35 -10.32 -11.83
CA VAL A 46 -6.38 -10.19 -10.78
C VAL A 46 -5.77 -9.71 -9.46
N GLY A 47 -4.59 -10.22 -9.08
CA GLY A 47 -3.88 -9.79 -7.88
C GLY A 47 -3.48 -8.31 -7.91
N VAL A 48 -2.88 -7.86 -9.02
CA VAL A 48 -2.49 -6.45 -9.23
C VAL A 48 -3.73 -5.54 -9.27
N ALA A 49 -4.82 -5.97 -9.91
CA ALA A 49 -6.07 -5.21 -9.92
C ALA A 49 -6.68 -5.08 -8.51
N ALA A 50 -6.67 -6.16 -7.72
CA ALA A 50 -7.14 -6.13 -6.34
C ALA A 50 -6.27 -5.21 -5.45
N MET A 51 -4.95 -5.22 -5.64
CA MET A 51 -4.03 -4.29 -4.98
C MET A 51 -4.31 -2.84 -5.37
N ALA A 52 -4.47 -2.56 -6.67
CA ALA A 52 -4.79 -1.23 -7.17
C ALA A 52 -6.12 -0.73 -6.62
N PHE A 53 -7.15 -1.59 -6.55
CA PHE A 53 -8.44 -1.26 -5.97
C PHE A 53 -8.33 -0.94 -4.47
N SER A 54 -7.56 -1.73 -3.71
CA SER A 54 -7.31 -1.46 -2.30
C SER A 54 -6.56 -0.14 -2.09
N LEU A 55 -5.50 0.12 -2.86
CA LEU A 55 -4.76 1.39 -2.79
C LEU A 55 -5.63 2.59 -3.17
N TRP A 56 -6.50 2.43 -4.17
CA TRP A 56 -7.46 3.45 -4.54
C TRP A 56 -8.47 3.72 -3.40
N GLN A 57 -8.97 2.67 -2.74
CA GLN A 57 -9.84 2.82 -1.56
C GLN A 57 -9.11 3.56 -0.42
N MET A 58 -7.84 3.24 -0.18
CA MET A 58 -7.00 3.93 0.81
C MET A 58 -6.73 5.40 0.44
N SER A 59 -6.69 5.72 -0.86
CA SER A 59 -6.55 7.09 -1.34
C SER A 59 -7.77 7.98 -1.09
N GLN A 60 -8.89 7.40 -0.66
CA GLN A 60 -10.09 8.13 -0.27
C GLN A 60 -10.26 8.21 1.25
N PHE A 61 -9.25 7.79 2.02
CA PHE A 61 -9.30 7.86 3.48
C PHE A 61 -9.28 9.31 3.96
N THR A 62 -10.22 9.61 4.84
CA THR A 62 -10.33 10.86 5.60
C THR A 62 -10.05 10.62 7.08
N LEU A 63 -10.06 11.69 7.87
CA LEU A 63 -9.92 11.65 9.32
C LEU A 63 -10.94 10.76 10.04
N ASP A 64 -12.12 10.61 9.45
CA ASP A 64 -13.26 9.88 10.05
C ASP A 64 -13.42 8.45 9.48
N THR A 65 -12.36 7.92 8.86
CA THR A 65 -12.44 6.60 8.23
C THR A 65 -12.67 5.50 9.28
N SER A 66 -13.76 4.74 9.12
CA SER A 66 -14.08 3.64 10.03
C SER A 66 -13.02 2.54 10.03
N GLU A 67 -12.77 1.93 11.19
CA GLU A 67 -11.82 0.80 11.35
C GLU A 67 -12.15 -0.38 10.44
N SER A 68 -13.44 -0.61 10.19
CA SER A 68 -13.90 -1.68 9.30
C SER A 68 -13.39 -1.51 7.87
N MET A 69 -13.34 -0.28 7.37
CA MET A 69 -12.86 0.03 6.03
C MET A 69 -11.35 -0.21 5.92
N LEU A 70 -10.58 0.17 6.95
CA LEU A 70 -9.15 -0.14 7.06
C LEU A 70 -8.87 -1.64 7.04
N ILE A 71 -9.65 -2.43 7.79
CA ILE A 71 -9.53 -3.88 7.83
C ILE A 71 -9.82 -4.49 6.45
N TRP A 72 -10.93 -4.11 5.81
CA TRP A 72 -11.31 -4.64 4.50
C TRP A 72 -10.32 -4.24 3.40
N SER A 73 -9.86 -2.99 3.37
CA SER A 73 -8.80 -2.57 2.44
C SER A 73 -7.53 -3.40 2.64
N GLY A 74 -7.15 -3.66 3.89
CA GLY A 74 -6.00 -4.49 4.24
C GLY A 74 -6.14 -5.95 3.79
N VAL A 75 -7.32 -6.56 4.01
CA VAL A 75 -7.62 -7.93 3.56
C VAL A 75 -7.53 -8.04 2.05
N ILE A 76 -8.15 -7.12 1.30
CA ILE A 76 -8.10 -7.10 -0.17
C ILE A 76 -6.66 -6.94 -0.66
N GLN A 77 -5.87 -6.07 -0.02
CA GLN A 77 -4.46 -5.90 -0.36
C GLN A 77 -3.64 -7.18 -0.12
N GLY A 78 -3.88 -7.84 1.01
CA GLY A 78 -3.24 -9.11 1.35
C GLY A 78 -3.61 -10.23 0.37
N MET A 79 -4.89 -10.31 -0.01
CA MET A 79 -5.33 -11.23 -1.05
C MET A 79 -4.62 -10.96 -2.38
N GLY A 80 -4.56 -9.68 -2.79
CA GLY A 80 -3.81 -9.26 -3.97
C GLY A 80 -2.35 -9.71 -3.93
N MET A 81 -1.67 -9.58 -2.78
CA MET A 81 -0.30 -10.07 -2.59
C MET A 81 -0.18 -11.57 -2.85
N GLY A 82 -1.09 -12.38 -2.31
CA GLY A 82 -1.07 -13.83 -2.53
C GLY A 82 -1.25 -14.22 -4.01
N PHE A 83 -2.13 -13.52 -4.71
CA PHE A 83 -2.39 -13.72 -6.15
C PHE A 83 -1.23 -13.30 -7.06
N VAL A 84 -0.40 -12.35 -6.62
CA VAL A 84 0.81 -11.96 -7.35
C VAL A 84 1.98 -12.89 -7.03
N PHE A 85 2.26 -13.12 -5.75
CA PHE A 85 3.49 -13.81 -5.33
C PHE A 85 3.55 -15.26 -5.82
N VAL A 86 2.49 -16.04 -5.62
CA VAL A 86 2.52 -17.48 -5.90
C VAL A 86 2.73 -17.79 -7.38
N PRO A 87 1.93 -17.24 -8.33
CA PRO A 87 2.10 -17.58 -9.74
C PRO A 87 3.40 -17.01 -10.31
N LEU A 88 3.85 -15.86 -9.81
CA LEU A 88 5.09 -15.24 -10.27
C LEU A 88 6.30 -16.08 -9.86
N SER A 89 6.34 -16.59 -8.63
CA SER A 89 7.36 -17.57 -8.23
C SER A 89 7.32 -18.84 -9.08
N VAL A 90 6.13 -19.38 -9.40
CA VAL A 90 5.99 -20.56 -10.27
C VAL A 90 6.58 -20.30 -11.65
N VAL A 91 6.26 -19.16 -12.28
CA VAL A 91 6.79 -18.78 -13.60
C VAL A 91 8.31 -18.61 -13.55
N THR A 92 8.86 -17.98 -12.52
CA THR A 92 10.32 -17.76 -12.37
C THR A 92 11.10 -19.08 -12.31
N PHE A 93 10.62 -20.08 -11.59
CA PHE A 93 11.33 -21.36 -11.44
C PHE A 93 10.96 -22.40 -12.50
N TYR A 94 9.98 -22.12 -13.35
CA TYR A 94 9.47 -23.08 -14.31
C TYR A 94 10.55 -23.56 -15.30
N THR A 95 11.32 -22.62 -15.86
CA THR A 95 12.37 -22.94 -16.86
C THR A 95 13.69 -23.40 -16.24
N LEU A 96 13.78 -23.44 -14.90
CA LEU A 96 15.02 -23.71 -14.19
C LEU A 96 15.12 -25.19 -13.79
N SER A 97 16.27 -25.80 -14.09
CA SER A 97 16.54 -27.19 -13.74
C SER A 97 16.48 -27.39 -12.21
N PRO A 98 16.01 -28.56 -11.71
CA PRO A 98 15.85 -28.79 -10.26
C PRO A 98 17.12 -28.55 -9.45
N ARG A 99 18.30 -28.82 -10.03
CA ARG A 99 19.62 -28.62 -9.39
C ARG A 99 19.95 -27.15 -9.15
N LEU A 100 19.48 -26.25 -10.02
CA LEU A 100 19.75 -24.82 -9.93
C LEU A 100 18.67 -24.06 -9.14
N ARG A 101 17.58 -24.71 -8.72
CA ARG A 101 16.47 -24.03 -8.02
C ARG A 101 16.89 -23.37 -6.71
N THR A 102 17.82 -23.96 -5.97
CA THR A 102 18.33 -23.39 -4.71
C THR A 102 19.09 -22.08 -4.96
N GLU A 103 19.99 -22.06 -5.95
CA GLU A 103 20.72 -20.85 -6.36
C GLU A 103 19.80 -19.81 -7.02
N GLY A 104 18.85 -20.26 -7.84
CA GLY A 104 17.84 -19.37 -8.41
C GLY A 104 16.98 -18.71 -7.33
N ALA A 105 16.68 -19.42 -6.24
CA ALA A 105 15.86 -18.90 -5.14
C ALA A 105 16.58 -17.80 -4.35
N SER A 106 17.91 -17.91 -4.19
CA SER A 106 18.70 -16.85 -3.56
C SER A 106 18.75 -15.60 -4.44
N ILE A 107 18.97 -15.74 -5.75
CA ILE A 107 18.93 -14.61 -6.71
C ILE A 107 17.54 -13.98 -6.76
N TYR A 108 16.47 -14.78 -6.84
CA TYR A 108 15.09 -14.30 -6.83
C TYR A 108 14.80 -13.46 -5.57
N SER A 109 15.21 -13.96 -4.40
CA SER A 109 15.04 -13.26 -3.14
C SER A 109 15.85 -11.97 -3.08
N LEU A 110 17.09 -11.98 -3.59
CA LEU A 110 17.96 -10.80 -3.65
C LEU A 110 17.35 -9.70 -4.53
N VAL A 111 16.98 -10.02 -5.77
CA VAL A 111 16.36 -9.07 -6.71
C VAL A 111 15.06 -8.52 -6.13
N ARG A 112 14.25 -9.37 -5.51
CA ARG A 112 13.02 -8.95 -4.83
C ARG A 112 13.30 -7.98 -3.68
N ASN A 113 14.27 -8.29 -2.82
CA ASN A 113 14.60 -7.44 -1.69
C ASN A 113 15.15 -6.08 -2.14
N ILE A 114 15.98 -6.06 -3.19
CA ILE A 114 16.46 -4.82 -3.81
C ILE A 114 15.29 -4.01 -4.37
N GLY A 115 14.42 -4.62 -5.18
CA GLY A 115 13.26 -3.95 -5.75
C GLY A 115 12.30 -3.41 -4.68
N SER A 116 12.05 -4.20 -3.62
CA SER A 116 11.27 -3.76 -2.47
C SER A 116 11.92 -2.59 -1.74
N SER A 117 13.23 -2.62 -1.52
CA SER A 117 13.96 -1.54 -0.85
C SER A 117 13.89 -0.25 -1.66
N VAL A 118 14.13 -0.32 -2.97
CA VAL A 118 14.05 0.86 -3.86
C VAL A 118 12.63 1.42 -3.87
N GLY A 119 11.61 0.56 -3.99
CA GLY A 119 10.21 0.97 -3.99
C GLY A 119 9.81 1.68 -2.68
N VAL A 120 10.19 1.11 -1.54
CA VAL A 120 9.94 1.74 -0.22
C VAL A 120 10.68 3.07 -0.09
N SER A 121 11.94 3.17 -0.52
CA SER A 121 12.70 4.42 -0.45
C SER A 121 12.07 5.53 -1.29
N VAL A 122 11.60 5.22 -2.50
CA VAL A 122 10.91 6.21 -3.38
C VAL A 122 9.63 6.70 -2.71
N VAL A 123 8.79 5.78 -2.20
CA VAL A 123 7.56 6.09 -1.47
C VAL A 123 7.83 6.97 -0.25
N VAL A 124 8.78 6.58 0.60
CA VAL A 124 9.10 7.33 1.83
C VAL A 124 9.67 8.71 1.49
N SER A 125 10.48 8.82 0.44
CA SER A 125 11.02 10.10 -0.02
C SER A 125 9.92 11.01 -0.55
N PHE A 126 8.97 10.47 -1.31
CA PHE A 126 7.82 11.20 -1.81
C PHE A 126 6.92 11.67 -0.67
N LEU A 127 6.58 10.79 0.27
CA LEU A 127 5.80 11.12 1.47
C LEU A 127 6.45 12.23 2.30
N SER A 128 7.76 12.14 2.54
CA SER A 128 8.50 13.17 3.30
C SER A 128 8.45 14.54 2.64
N ARG A 129 8.63 14.59 1.30
CA ARG A 129 8.52 15.83 0.52
C ARG A 129 7.10 16.39 0.55
N ALA A 130 6.09 15.55 0.34
CA ALA A 130 4.69 15.93 0.38
C ALA A 130 4.28 16.48 1.76
N GLN A 131 4.78 15.88 2.84
CA GLN A 131 4.54 16.38 4.20
C GLN A 131 5.11 17.77 4.42
N GLN A 132 6.33 18.03 3.93
CA GLN A 132 6.95 19.35 4.04
C GLN A 132 6.20 20.41 3.23
N GLU A 133 5.81 20.09 2.00
CA GLU A 133 5.08 20.99 1.11
C GLU A 133 3.69 21.31 1.67
N ASN A 134 2.91 20.30 2.03
CA ASN A 134 1.57 20.49 2.60
C ASN A 134 1.63 21.25 3.93
N HIS A 135 2.64 21.00 4.77
CA HIS A 135 2.83 21.76 6.00
C HIS A 135 3.12 23.25 5.73
N ALA A 136 3.98 23.55 4.76
CA ALA A 136 4.28 24.94 4.37
C ALA A 136 3.03 25.66 3.83
N ILE A 137 2.25 25.00 2.97
CA ILE A 137 1.01 25.55 2.41
C ILE A 137 -0.02 25.82 3.51
N LEU A 138 -0.24 24.89 4.45
CA LEU A 138 -1.21 25.08 5.52
C LEU A 138 -0.81 26.21 6.47
N VAL A 139 0.47 26.37 6.78
CA VAL A 139 0.98 27.48 7.61
C VAL A 139 0.82 28.83 6.89
N GLU A 140 1.01 28.88 5.57
CA GLU A 140 0.80 30.10 4.77
C GLU A 140 -0.67 30.59 4.81
N HIS A 141 -1.63 29.67 4.92
CA HIS A 141 -3.05 30.00 5.06
C HIS A 141 -3.46 30.41 6.49
N LEU A 142 -2.60 30.20 7.49
CA LEU A 142 -2.79 30.65 8.87
C LEU A 142 -2.24 32.06 9.11
N THR A 143 -2.42 32.96 8.14
CA THR A 143 -2.18 34.38 8.38
C THR A 143 -3.28 34.94 9.30
N PRO A 144 -2.98 35.94 10.15
CA PRO A 144 -3.95 36.61 11.04
C PRO A 144 -5.17 37.23 10.34
N PHE A 145 -5.17 37.25 9.01
CA PHE A 145 -6.21 37.82 8.14
C PHE A 145 -6.99 36.75 7.36
N SER A 146 -6.80 35.47 7.66
CA SER A 146 -7.57 34.40 7.04
C SER A 146 -8.98 34.30 7.64
N ASN A 147 -9.99 34.17 6.78
CA ASN A 147 -11.41 34.02 7.17
C ASN A 147 -11.65 32.88 8.20
N ALA A 148 -10.77 31.88 8.24
CA ALA A 148 -10.82 30.76 9.18
C ALA A 148 -10.46 31.17 10.62
N ILE A 149 -9.47 32.05 10.78
CA ILE A 149 -9.16 32.67 12.07
C ILE A 149 -10.25 33.69 12.40
N GLU A 150 -10.76 34.45 11.43
CA GLU A 150 -11.85 35.43 11.65
C GLU A 150 -13.17 34.80 12.16
N GLN A 151 -13.54 33.62 11.68
CA GLN A 151 -14.70 32.87 12.18
C GLN A 151 -14.45 32.28 13.57
N SER A 152 -13.23 31.82 13.85
CA SER A 152 -12.82 31.28 15.16
C SER A 152 -12.60 32.39 16.21
N ALA A 153 -12.21 33.58 15.74
CA ALA A 153 -11.92 34.80 16.49
C ALA A 153 -13.16 35.41 17.14
N ARG A 154 -14.36 35.07 16.64
CA ARG A 154 -15.63 35.48 17.27
C ARG A 154 -15.87 34.83 18.63
N SER A 155 -15.08 33.81 18.98
CA SER A 155 -15.16 33.07 20.25
C SER A 155 -13.83 32.95 21.00
N PHE A 156 -12.68 33.25 20.37
CA PHE A 156 -11.35 33.05 20.95
C PHE A 156 -10.38 34.14 20.51
N ASP A 157 -9.57 34.66 21.42
CA ASP A 157 -8.59 35.71 21.13
C ASP A 157 -7.45 35.14 20.23
N PRO A 158 -7.29 35.60 18.98
CA PRO A 158 -6.31 35.04 18.02
C PRO A 158 -4.84 35.19 18.45
N LEU A 159 -4.58 35.97 19.51
CA LEU A 159 -3.25 36.34 19.97
C LEU A 159 -2.84 35.65 21.28
N ASP A 160 -3.61 34.69 21.79
CA ASP A 160 -3.23 33.93 22.98
C ASP A 160 -2.00 33.03 22.69
N PRO A 161 -0.84 33.28 23.32
CA PRO A 161 0.38 32.49 23.11
C PRO A 161 0.22 31.00 23.44
N SER A 162 -0.79 30.63 24.23
CA SER A 162 -1.08 29.24 24.60
C SER A 162 -1.75 28.42 23.49
N MET A 163 -2.32 29.08 22.46
CA MET A 163 -3.03 28.43 21.34
C MET A 163 -2.13 28.04 20.17
N LEU A 164 -0.96 28.66 20.01
CA LEU A 164 -0.02 28.40 18.92
C LEU A 164 0.43 26.93 18.83
N PRO A 165 0.77 26.24 19.94
CA PRO A 165 1.15 24.82 19.89
C PRO A 165 -0.01 23.90 19.47
N MET A 166 -1.25 24.24 19.85
CA MET A 166 -2.44 23.46 19.51
C MET A 166 -2.80 23.59 18.02
N LEU A 167 -2.72 24.81 17.47
CA LEU A 167 -2.90 25.05 16.03
C LEU A 167 -1.82 24.34 15.20
N GLN A 168 -0.56 24.39 15.65
CA GLN A 168 0.55 23.72 14.98
C GLN A 168 0.36 22.19 14.93
N LEU A 169 -0.21 21.59 15.99
CA LEU A 169 -0.52 20.17 16.03
C LEU A 169 -1.62 19.79 15.02
N GLU A 170 -2.69 20.58 14.95
CA GLU A 170 -3.80 20.31 14.02
C GLU A 170 -3.37 20.48 12.55
N VAL A 171 -2.57 21.51 12.24
CA VAL A 171 -1.95 21.70 10.92
C VAL A 171 -1.07 20.50 10.55
N SER A 172 -0.25 20.03 11.47
CA SER A 172 0.61 18.87 11.25
C SER A 172 -0.22 17.60 10.99
N ARG A 173 -1.33 17.45 11.70
CA ARG A 173 -2.28 16.33 11.50
C ARG A 173 -2.93 16.39 10.11
N GLN A 174 -3.42 17.56 9.70
CA GLN A 174 -4.06 17.75 8.39
C GLN A 174 -3.07 17.60 7.23
N ALA A 175 -1.90 18.22 7.33
CA ALA A 175 -0.82 18.09 6.35
C ALA A 175 -0.38 16.62 6.21
N GLY A 176 -0.32 15.88 7.32
CA GLY A 176 -0.04 14.45 7.30
C GLY A 176 -1.06 13.67 6.46
N ILE A 177 -2.35 13.89 6.67
CA ILE A 177 -3.42 13.15 5.96
C ILE A 177 -3.41 13.43 4.48
N LEU A 178 -3.27 14.69 4.09
CA LEU A 178 -3.18 15.06 2.69
C LEU A 178 -1.99 14.37 2.01
N SER A 179 -0.85 14.30 2.71
CA SER A 179 0.36 13.64 2.21
C SER A 179 0.20 12.13 2.06
N TYR A 180 -0.46 11.47 3.02
CA TYR A 180 -0.74 10.03 2.89
C TYR A 180 -1.73 9.73 1.75
N VAL A 181 -2.75 10.57 1.56
CA VAL A 181 -3.67 10.44 0.43
C VAL A 181 -2.92 10.60 -0.90
N GLN A 182 -2.03 11.58 -1.01
CA GLN A 182 -1.17 11.77 -2.18
C GLN A 182 -0.27 10.55 -2.43
N ASP A 183 0.35 10.00 -1.38
CA ASP A 183 1.18 8.80 -1.47
C ASP A 183 0.38 7.56 -1.92
N PHE A 184 -0.82 7.35 -1.39
CA PHE A 184 -1.69 6.26 -1.84
C PHE A 184 -2.13 6.43 -3.30
N ARG A 185 -2.40 7.65 -3.76
CA ARG A 185 -2.69 7.92 -5.19
C ARG A 185 -1.48 7.59 -6.06
N PHE A 186 -0.30 8.01 -5.64
CA PHE A 186 0.95 7.69 -6.33
C PHE A 186 1.17 6.17 -6.44
N MET A 187 1.03 5.43 -5.34
CA MET A 187 1.11 3.97 -5.33
C MET A 187 0.05 3.31 -6.22
N THR A 188 -1.18 3.84 -6.23
CA THR A 188 -2.26 3.32 -7.08
C THR A 188 -1.88 3.44 -8.55
N ILE A 189 -1.45 4.62 -8.99
CA ILE A 189 -1.01 4.87 -10.38
C ILE A 189 0.17 3.97 -10.72
N ALA A 190 1.19 3.89 -9.86
CA ALA A 190 2.35 3.03 -10.08
C ALA A 190 1.95 1.55 -10.24
N THR A 191 0.99 1.07 -9.43
CA THR A 191 0.48 -0.30 -9.50
C THR A 191 -0.33 -0.54 -10.77
N VAL A 192 -1.18 0.41 -11.19
CA VAL A 192 -1.93 0.32 -12.44
C VAL A 192 -1.00 0.33 -13.65
N CYS A 193 0.04 1.16 -13.63
CA CYS A 193 1.08 1.18 -14.66
C CYS A 193 1.89 -0.13 -14.73
N ALA A 194 1.83 -0.98 -13.69
CA ALA A 194 2.42 -2.30 -13.73
C ALA A 194 1.55 -3.36 -14.45
N LEU A 195 0.25 -3.10 -14.67
CA LEU A 195 -0.63 -4.04 -15.39
C LEU A 195 -0.18 -4.31 -16.84
N PRO A 196 0.19 -3.29 -17.66
CA PRO A 196 0.70 -3.53 -19.01
C PRO A 196 1.98 -4.37 -19.05
N LEU A 197 2.83 -4.28 -18.02
CA LEU A 197 4.05 -5.09 -17.92
C LEU A 197 3.74 -6.60 -17.84
N LEU A 198 2.52 -6.99 -17.46
CA LEU A 198 2.10 -8.39 -17.47
C LEU A 198 2.02 -8.98 -18.89
N ILE A 199 1.87 -8.15 -19.92
CA ILE A 199 1.89 -8.60 -21.32
C ILE A 199 3.28 -9.10 -21.72
N LEU A 200 4.35 -8.58 -21.09
CA LEU A 200 5.72 -9.04 -21.30
C LEU A 200 6.01 -10.37 -20.58
N LEU A 201 5.14 -10.80 -19.66
CA LEU A 201 5.32 -12.05 -18.93
C LEU A 201 5.09 -13.23 -19.88
N LYS A 202 6.14 -14.03 -20.11
CA LYS A 202 6.03 -15.23 -20.95
C LYS A 202 5.02 -16.21 -20.34
N PRO A 203 4.12 -16.82 -21.14
CA PRO A 203 3.21 -17.84 -20.64
C PRO A 203 4.01 -19.01 -20.07
N ALA A 204 3.75 -19.39 -18.81
CA ALA A 204 4.19 -20.69 -18.33
C ALA A 204 3.38 -21.77 -19.06
N PRO A 205 4.01 -22.76 -19.73
CA PRO A 205 3.31 -23.90 -20.29
C PRO A 205 2.50 -24.62 -19.21
N LYS A 206 1.29 -25.05 -19.57
CA LYS A 206 0.40 -25.80 -18.66
C LYS A 206 1.17 -26.97 -18.06
N ILE A 207 1.23 -27.06 -16.73
CA ILE A 207 1.82 -28.19 -16.03
C ILE A 207 0.95 -29.42 -16.35
N VAL A 208 1.37 -30.21 -17.33
CA VAL A 208 0.73 -31.49 -17.63
C VAL A 208 1.00 -32.39 -16.43
N ALA A 209 -0.05 -32.72 -15.68
CA ALA A 209 0.04 -33.66 -14.57
C ALA A 209 0.63 -34.98 -15.09
N VAL A 210 1.84 -35.31 -14.64
CA VAL A 210 2.44 -36.63 -14.89
C VAL A 210 1.55 -37.65 -14.19
N ARG A 211 0.89 -38.52 -14.97
CA ARG A 211 0.14 -39.66 -14.43
C ARG A 211 1.14 -40.53 -13.65
N PRO A 212 0.84 -40.93 -12.41
CA PRO A 212 1.62 -41.97 -11.75
C PRO A 212 1.48 -43.25 -12.60
N GLN A 213 2.61 -43.82 -13.01
CA GLN A 213 2.71 -45.15 -13.62
C GLN A 213 2.71 -46.20 -12.52
#